data_AF-B6VVV5-F1
#
_entry.id   AF-B6VVV5-F1
#
_cell.length_a   1.000
_cell.length_b   1.000
_cell.length_c   1.000
_cell.angle_alpha   90.00
_cell.angle_beta   90.00
_cell.angle_gamma   90.00
#
_symmetry.space_group_name_H-M   'P 1'
#
loop_
_entity.id
_entity.type
_entity.pdbx_description
1 polymer ?
#
loop_
_entity_poly.entity_id
_entity_poly.type
_entity_poly.pdbx_seq_one_letter_code
_entity_poly.pdbx_strand_id
1 'polypeptide(L)'
;MKWACKNTLGIYKYTIDIENLLSPVYHLILDLIRERYPNLQFHEWGGEVFDIAKVTGRTQVADDVSEESFLVLLSGYLEDYLYEQSNLLENIGVLLLYRTKRFFIAQAKTKMQPLLINWIKKSGIIDNFFELISNLEINNIREPLAKLMNDQYFGNSIRIIELDLKGSFVPKKIIEKYEELPIDEEAIWLCDNWKTKIGLEETSQYSEVSFPNSDSFGIAMGDWVLPTEYVDHIVKSEYSTEYFWIMLNDVYAHRNNRISKYRDKCSRFANALRETEFANLMTKLRYNLYLSKDDMEKHEEFKEFFEEVYNIERFKKEINHVLFTGSHVAEQVGNKQTMFGLYKTVKDNTEFNLRAWINVETDNSQKLTTSNGEEKVEIKTVYALKPYYSYYFCKDYFEDMFEDMLTESGITSLSNFELYKSDDPKNCFIEIDKMVKKTDGSLVYIETKTTLNRYNIEDTLNEVAKFHQIMINSYPNVQMKYLLVSLYYNETVEDGFSYFTNAEGSSVKDFKIPIARYNGIDLHCIVEPEYAKLKTKMEQLLK
;
A
#
# COMPACT_ATOMS: atom_id res chain seq x y z
N MET A 1 6.67 2.54 -21.16
CA MET A 1 5.37 2.76 -20.46
C MET A 1 5.72 2.81 -18.98
N LYS A 2 5.32 3.85 -18.23
CA LYS A 2 5.64 3.93 -16.80
C LYS A 2 4.45 3.47 -15.96
N TRP A 3 4.73 3.00 -14.74
CA TRP A 3 3.70 2.71 -13.76
C TRP A 3 3.03 4.01 -13.27
N ALA A 4 1.76 3.93 -12.88
CA ALA A 4 1.05 5.05 -12.29
C ALA A 4 1.68 5.45 -10.94
N CYS A 5 1.60 6.74 -10.61
CA CYS A 5 2.07 7.22 -9.31
C CYS A 5 1.02 6.86 -8.24
N LYS A 6 1.44 6.06 -7.26
CA LYS A 6 0.68 5.69 -6.06
C LYS A 6 1.39 6.17 -4.79
N ASN A 7 2.30 7.14 -4.93
CA ASN A 7 2.97 7.75 -3.80
C ASN A 7 1.95 8.28 -2.79
N THR A 8 2.18 8.00 -1.52
CA THR A 8 1.32 8.47 -0.44
C THR A 8 1.61 9.92 -0.06
N LEU A 9 2.68 10.50 -0.60
CA LEU A 9 3.09 11.89 -0.44
C LEU A 9 2.81 12.70 -1.71
N GLY A 10 2.51 13.98 -1.53
CA GLY A 10 2.28 14.96 -2.60
C GLY A 10 3.10 16.22 -2.40
N ILE A 11 3.31 16.96 -3.50
CA ILE A 11 3.90 18.30 -3.48
C ILE A 11 2.77 19.30 -3.53
N TYR A 12 2.78 20.26 -2.61
CA TYR A 12 1.79 21.32 -2.56
C TYR A 12 2.47 22.65 -2.83
N LYS A 13 2.24 23.23 -4.01
CA LYS A 13 2.61 24.62 -4.28
C LYS A 13 1.64 25.53 -3.53
N TYR A 14 2.15 26.54 -2.85
CA TYR A 14 1.32 27.43 -2.06
C TYR A 14 1.66 28.89 -2.27
N THR A 15 0.70 29.75 -1.93
CA THR A 15 0.92 31.18 -1.70
C THR A 15 0.18 31.56 -0.44
N ILE A 16 0.86 32.25 0.48
CA ILE A 16 0.23 32.92 1.61
C ILE A 16 0.46 34.41 1.40
N ASP A 17 -0.62 35.13 1.11
CA ASP A 17 -0.61 36.54 0.80
C ASP A 17 -0.82 37.35 2.09
N ILE A 18 0.28 37.61 2.81
CA ILE A 18 0.26 38.34 4.08
C ILE A 18 -0.19 39.79 3.87
N GLU A 19 0.13 40.40 2.73
CA GLU A 19 -0.35 41.74 2.39
C GLU A 19 -1.87 41.79 2.33
N ASN A 20 -2.49 40.89 1.57
CA ASN A 20 -3.94 40.80 1.48
C ASN A 20 -4.59 40.37 2.81
N LEU A 21 -3.89 39.56 3.62
CA LEU A 21 -4.35 39.21 4.96
C LEU A 21 -4.43 40.46 5.86
N LEU A 22 -3.48 41.39 5.77
CA LEU A 22 -3.39 42.54 6.66
C LEU A 22 -4.11 43.79 6.13
N SER A 23 -4.18 43.95 4.81
CA SER A 23 -4.69 45.14 4.11
C SER A 23 -6.02 45.66 4.68
N PRO A 24 -7.07 44.84 4.92
CA PRO A 24 -8.33 45.36 5.45
C PRO A 24 -8.19 46.04 6.82
N VAL A 25 -7.33 45.53 7.70
CA VAL A 25 -7.08 46.14 9.01
C VAL A 25 -6.16 47.33 8.89
N TYR A 26 -5.11 47.20 8.10
CA TYR A 26 -4.15 48.27 7.86
C TYR A 26 -4.83 49.53 7.33
N HIS A 27 -5.64 49.44 6.28
CA HIS A 27 -6.34 50.60 5.73
C HIS A 27 -7.38 51.19 6.69
N LEU A 28 -8.04 50.36 7.51
CA LEU A 28 -8.92 50.86 8.56
C LEU A 28 -8.14 51.72 9.57
N ILE A 29 -6.93 51.31 9.95
CA ILE A 29 -6.05 52.08 10.83
C ILE A 29 -5.65 53.41 10.17
N LEU A 30 -5.26 53.37 8.89
CA LEU A 30 -4.91 54.58 8.14
C LEU A 30 -6.09 55.57 8.10
N ASP A 31 -7.30 55.08 7.80
CA ASP A 31 -8.48 55.93 7.71
C ASP A 31 -8.83 56.58 9.07
N LEU A 32 -8.68 55.86 10.18
CA LEU A 32 -8.88 56.41 11.53
C LEU A 32 -7.86 57.49 11.90
N ILE A 33 -6.65 57.44 11.34
CA ILE A 33 -5.57 58.38 11.64
C ILE A 33 -5.55 59.58 10.69
N ARG A 34 -5.91 59.39 9.42
CA ARG A 34 -6.04 60.48 8.43
C ARG A 34 -7.02 61.57 8.88
N GLU A 35 -8.06 61.22 9.62
CA GLU A 35 -8.96 62.21 10.23
C GLU A 35 -8.24 63.14 11.23
N ARG A 36 -7.15 62.68 11.85
CA ARG A 36 -6.35 63.46 12.82
C ARG A 36 -5.22 64.25 12.16
N TYR A 37 -4.70 63.78 11.03
CA TYR A 37 -3.57 64.39 10.32
C TYR A 37 -3.85 64.61 8.82
N PRO A 38 -4.86 65.41 8.45
CA PRO A 38 -5.33 65.52 7.06
C PRO A 38 -4.31 66.13 6.08
N ASN A 39 -3.23 66.74 6.58
CA ASN A 39 -2.24 67.46 5.78
C ASN A 39 -0.80 66.92 5.91
N LEU A 40 -0.59 65.83 6.66
CA LEU A 40 0.74 65.24 6.85
C LEU A 40 0.92 64.02 5.94
N GLN A 41 2.12 63.88 5.39
CA GLN A 41 2.56 62.70 4.65
C GLN A 41 2.90 61.56 5.60
N PHE A 42 2.83 60.31 5.12
CA PHE A 42 3.04 59.12 5.96
C PHE A 42 4.35 59.13 6.74
N HIS A 43 5.45 59.61 6.14
CA HIS A 43 6.74 59.67 6.83
C HIS A 43 6.75 60.62 8.05
N GLU A 44 5.85 61.60 8.08
CA GLU A 44 5.75 62.59 9.15
C GLU A 44 5.01 62.07 10.38
N TRP A 45 4.10 61.10 10.23
CA TRP A 45 3.25 60.60 11.32
C TRP A 45 3.29 59.08 11.53
N GLY A 46 3.80 58.29 10.58
CA GLY A 46 3.76 56.83 10.62
C GLY A 46 4.46 56.25 11.87
N GLY A 47 5.51 56.90 12.35
CA GLY A 47 6.22 56.53 13.58
C GLY A 47 5.46 56.83 14.89
N GLU A 48 4.37 57.59 14.84
CA GLU A 48 3.47 57.75 16.00
C GLU A 48 2.49 56.58 16.15
N VAL A 49 2.30 55.82 15.07
CA VAL A 49 1.32 54.72 14.99
C VAL A 49 2.02 53.37 15.05
N PHE A 50 3.10 53.19 14.29
CA PHE A 50 3.78 51.92 14.12
C PHE A 50 5.19 51.95 14.72
N ASP A 51 5.64 50.80 15.22
CA ASP A 51 7.02 50.57 15.64
C ASP A 51 7.93 50.40 14.41
N ILE A 52 8.34 51.53 13.85
CA ILE A 52 9.18 51.59 12.63
C ILE A 52 10.53 50.93 12.84
N ALA A 53 11.07 51.01 14.06
CA ALA A 53 12.37 50.44 14.38
C ALA A 53 12.34 48.92 14.29
N LYS A 54 11.28 48.28 14.79
CA LYS A 54 11.11 46.83 14.73
C LYS A 54 10.91 46.32 13.30
N VAL A 55 10.19 47.07 12.44
CA VAL A 55 9.91 46.66 11.05
C VAL A 55 11.05 46.95 10.08
N THR A 56 11.71 48.11 10.22
CA THR A 56 12.66 48.61 9.21
C THR A 56 14.10 48.69 9.68
N GLY A 57 14.36 48.49 10.99
CA GLY A 57 15.66 48.72 11.61
C GLY A 57 16.06 50.20 11.72
N ARG A 58 15.16 51.13 11.36
CA ARG A 58 15.39 52.59 11.39
C ARG A 58 14.53 53.27 12.44
N THR A 59 15.03 54.35 13.03
CA THR A 59 14.31 55.11 14.06
C THR A 59 13.16 55.97 13.52
N GLN A 60 13.13 56.24 12.21
CA GLN A 60 12.11 57.06 11.56
C GLN A 60 11.76 56.48 10.18
N VAL A 61 10.55 56.77 9.72
CA VAL A 61 10.10 56.44 8.35
C VAL A 61 10.90 57.29 7.37
N ALA A 62 11.42 56.70 6.30
CA ALA A 62 12.12 57.46 5.28
C ALA A 62 11.13 58.22 4.39
N ASP A 63 11.53 59.40 3.91
CA ASP A 63 10.67 60.32 3.14
C ASP A 63 10.07 59.69 1.86
N ASP A 64 10.71 58.64 1.33
CA ASP A 64 10.29 57.90 0.13
C ASP A 64 9.32 56.74 0.41
N VAL A 65 9.04 56.43 1.68
CA VAL A 65 8.10 55.37 2.07
C VAL A 65 6.67 55.91 2.06
N SER A 66 5.87 55.41 1.12
CA SER A 66 4.42 55.58 1.09
C SER A 66 3.71 54.59 2.01
N GLU A 67 2.44 54.86 2.33
CA GLU A 67 1.57 53.96 3.09
C GLU A 67 1.52 52.54 2.49
N GLU A 68 1.40 52.42 1.17
CA GLU A 68 1.37 51.13 0.49
C GLU A 68 2.73 50.42 0.55
N SER A 69 3.83 51.15 0.36
CA SER A 69 5.16 50.57 0.47
C SER A 69 5.48 50.12 1.89
N PHE A 70 4.91 50.77 2.90
CA PHE A 70 5.05 50.36 4.29
C PHE A 70 4.27 49.08 4.60
N LEU A 71 3.08 48.91 4.02
CA LEU A 71 2.35 47.64 4.12
C LEU A 71 3.19 46.48 3.59
N VAL A 72 3.85 46.65 2.43
CA VAL A 72 4.75 45.64 1.86
C VAL A 72 5.90 45.30 2.81
N LEU A 73 6.53 46.31 3.43
CA LEU A 73 7.61 46.10 4.42
C LEU A 73 7.10 45.32 5.64
N LEU A 74 5.94 45.71 6.15
CA LEU A 74 5.31 45.08 7.31
C LEU A 74 4.88 43.64 7.01
N SER A 75 4.36 43.39 5.81
CA SER A 75 4.02 42.04 5.34
C SER A 75 5.26 41.16 5.19
N GLY A 76 6.37 41.70 4.68
CA GLY A 76 7.66 40.98 4.62
C GLY A 76 8.15 40.58 6.02
N TYR A 77 8.14 41.52 6.97
CA TYR A 77 8.51 41.26 8.36
C TYR A 77 7.66 40.15 9.01
N LEU A 78 6.35 40.19 8.80
CA LEU A 78 5.44 39.18 9.36
C LEU A 78 5.48 37.84 8.62
N GLU A 79 5.82 37.84 7.33
CA GLU A 79 6.11 36.63 6.57
C GLU A 79 7.34 35.91 7.14
N ASP A 80 8.44 36.64 7.41
CA ASP A 80 9.62 36.08 8.09
C ASP A 80 9.24 35.47 9.45
N TYR A 81 8.50 36.22 10.27
CA TYR A 81 8.00 35.73 11.56
C TYR A 81 7.15 34.46 11.45
N LEU A 82 6.30 34.34 10.42
CA LEU A 82 5.52 33.12 10.19
C LEU A 82 6.44 31.91 9.95
N TYR A 83 7.49 32.07 9.17
CA TYR A 83 8.43 30.99 8.86
C TYR A 83 9.34 30.61 10.03
N GLU A 84 9.64 31.53 10.95
CA GLU A 84 10.27 31.17 12.24
C GLU A 84 9.42 30.16 13.03
N GLN A 85 8.11 30.16 12.82
CA GLN A 85 7.16 29.21 13.43
C GLN A 85 6.92 27.95 12.58
N SER A 86 7.87 27.56 11.72
CA SER A 86 7.74 26.38 10.84
C SER A 86 7.66 25.06 11.61
N ASN A 87 8.18 24.99 12.84
CA ASN A 87 8.02 23.82 13.71
C ASN A 87 6.55 23.45 13.98
N LEU A 88 5.62 24.43 13.93
CA LEU A 88 4.19 24.18 14.08
C LEU A 88 3.59 23.38 12.91
N LEU A 89 4.27 23.33 11.75
CA LEU A 89 3.85 22.59 10.57
C LEU A 89 3.88 21.07 10.77
N GLU A 90 4.73 20.58 11.68
CA GLU A 90 4.78 19.16 12.03
C GLU A 90 3.44 18.67 12.57
N ASN A 91 2.77 19.50 13.38
CA ASN A 91 1.46 19.17 13.97
C ASN A 91 0.33 19.01 12.95
N ILE A 92 0.55 19.44 11.71
CA ILE A 92 -0.42 19.34 10.62
C ILE A 92 0.04 18.39 9.50
N GLY A 93 1.08 17.59 9.75
CA GLY A 93 1.51 16.52 8.84
C GLY A 93 2.32 16.99 7.63
N VAL A 94 2.87 18.20 7.67
CA VAL A 94 3.86 18.65 6.67
C VAL A 94 5.23 18.07 7.05
N LEU A 95 5.90 17.50 6.06
CA LEU A 95 7.17 16.82 6.24
C LEU A 95 8.36 17.69 5.81
N LEU A 96 8.20 18.51 4.78
CA LEU A 96 9.20 19.45 4.28
C LEU A 96 8.52 20.71 3.78
N LEU A 97 9.14 21.86 4.04
CA LEU A 97 8.76 23.16 3.51
C LEU A 97 9.97 23.74 2.76
N TYR A 98 9.77 24.20 1.53
CA TYR A 98 10.76 24.98 0.79
C TYR A 98 10.19 26.36 0.46
N ARG A 99 10.56 27.34 1.28
CA ARG A 99 10.04 28.72 1.28
C ARG A 99 10.24 29.44 -0.04
N THR A 100 11.47 29.47 -0.56
CA THR A 100 11.80 30.28 -1.76
C THR A 100 11.13 29.76 -3.02
N LYS A 101 10.94 28.44 -3.14
CA LYS A 101 10.16 27.82 -4.23
C LYS A 101 8.67 27.72 -3.95
N ARG A 102 8.23 28.12 -2.75
CA ARG A 102 6.84 28.13 -2.29
C ARG A 102 6.13 26.79 -2.48
N PHE A 103 6.73 25.71 -1.99
CA PHE A 103 6.05 24.43 -1.88
C PHE A 103 6.36 23.72 -0.57
N PHE A 104 5.53 22.74 -0.23
CA PHE A 104 5.78 21.81 0.85
C PHE A 104 5.39 20.38 0.45
N ILE A 105 5.89 19.40 1.19
CA ILE A 105 5.56 17.98 1.01
C ILE A 105 4.73 17.52 2.20
N ALA A 106 3.61 16.87 1.92
CA ALA A 106 2.69 16.31 2.91
C ALA A 106 2.01 15.05 2.36
N GLN A 107 1.14 14.41 3.14
CA GLN A 107 0.34 13.29 2.65
C GLN A 107 -0.53 13.73 1.46
N ALA A 108 -0.47 12.99 0.36
CA ALA A 108 -1.24 13.26 -0.85
C ALA A 108 -2.75 13.26 -0.58
N LYS A 109 -3.50 14.03 -1.35
CA LYS A 109 -4.96 14.21 -1.29
C LYS A 109 -5.48 14.76 0.04
N THR A 110 -4.61 15.33 0.86
CA THR A 110 -4.98 16.00 2.11
C THR A 110 -5.55 17.38 1.81
N LYS A 111 -6.66 17.74 2.47
CA LYS A 111 -7.19 19.10 2.43
C LYS A 111 -6.30 20.03 3.25
N MET A 112 -5.27 20.60 2.60
CA MET A 112 -4.24 21.40 3.28
C MET A 112 -4.69 22.81 3.70
N GLN A 113 -5.71 23.40 3.05
CA GLN A 113 -6.08 24.80 3.32
C GLN A 113 -6.51 25.05 4.78
N PRO A 114 -7.40 24.26 5.40
CA PRO A 114 -7.74 24.42 6.82
C PRO A 114 -6.53 24.24 7.76
N LEU A 115 -5.59 23.37 7.37
CA LEU A 115 -4.38 23.10 8.15
C LEU A 115 -3.41 24.30 8.11
N LEU A 116 -3.23 24.92 6.96
CA LEU A 116 -2.44 26.15 6.84
C LEU A 116 -3.11 27.33 7.56
N ILE A 117 -4.45 27.45 7.51
CA ILE A 117 -5.18 28.45 8.32
C ILE A 117 -4.85 28.27 9.80
N ASN A 118 -4.88 27.03 10.29
CA ASN A 118 -4.53 26.74 11.68
C ASN A 118 -3.07 27.10 12.01
N TRP A 119 -2.13 26.87 11.10
CA TRP A 119 -0.75 27.28 11.26
C TRP A 119 -0.61 28.81 11.38
N ILE A 120 -1.22 29.58 10.47
CA ILE A 120 -1.21 31.05 10.48
C ILE A 120 -1.86 31.60 11.75
N LYS A 121 -2.93 30.97 12.24
CA LYS A 121 -3.57 31.37 13.50
C LYS A 121 -2.68 31.09 14.70
N LYS A 122 -2.08 29.90 14.77
CA LYS A 122 -1.23 29.48 15.90
C LYS A 122 0.11 30.19 15.95
N SER A 123 0.64 30.65 14.82
CA SER A 123 1.86 31.48 14.82
C SER A 123 1.63 32.83 15.51
N GLY A 124 0.37 33.27 15.66
CA GLY A 124 0.04 34.54 16.27
C GLY A 124 0.40 35.74 15.38
N ILE A 125 0.44 35.56 14.05
CA ILE A 125 0.87 36.60 13.12
C ILE A 125 0.04 37.90 13.24
N ILE A 126 -1.27 37.77 13.46
CA ILE A 126 -2.17 38.91 13.66
C ILE A 126 -1.88 39.58 15.00
N ASP A 127 -1.60 38.81 16.05
CA ASP A 127 -1.26 39.37 17.35
C ASP A 127 0.08 40.13 17.27
N ASN A 128 1.08 39.58 16.59
CA ASN A 128 2.35 40.26 16.34
C ASN A 128 2.17 41.52 15.48
N PHE A 129 1.26 41.52 14.50
CA PHE A 129 0.88 42.74 13.77
C PHE A 129 0.35 43.84 14.72
N PHE A 130 -0.57 43.50 15.62
CA PHE A 130 -1.10 44.47 16.59
C PHE A 130 -0.03 44.94 17.60
N GLU A 131 0.96 44.10 17.93
CA GLU A 131 2.10 44.51 18.76
C GLU A 131 3.02 45.54 18.06
N LEU A 132 3.01 45.61 16.73
CA LEU A 132 3.71 46.65 15.97
C LEU A 132 3.00 48.00 16.01
N ILE A 133 1.80 48.09 16.59
CA ILE A 133 1.04 49.34 16.70
C ILE A 133 1.32 49.96 18.07
N SER A 134 2.14 51.01 18.09
CA SER A 134 2.54 51.72 19.31
C SER A 134 1.42 52.62 19.88
N ASN A 135 0.44 52.99 19.05
CA ASN A 135 -0.67 53.84 19.49
C ASN A 135 -1.73 53.03 20.26
N LEU A 136 -1.86 53.30 21.56
CA LEU A 136 -2.78 52.59 22.47
C LEU A 136 -4.26 52.73 22.08
N GLU A 137 -4.67 53.89 21.53
CA GLU A 137 -6.07 54.09 21.13
C GLU A 137 -6.43 53.23 19.93
N ILE A 138 -5.51 53.12 18.96
CA ILE A 138 -5.67 52.23 17.81
C ILE A 138 -5.63 50.77 18.26
N ASN A 139 -4.72 50.40 19.17
CA ASN A 139 -4.59 49.01 19.61
C ASN A 139 -5.88 48.47 20.28
N ASN A 140 -6.73 49.34 20.84
CA ASN A 140 -8.04 48.96 21.38
C ASN A 140 -9.01 48.38 20.32
N ILE A 141 -8.77 48.57 19.01
CA ILE A 141 -9.60 47.98 17.95
C ILE A 141 -9.32 46.49 17.71
N ARG A 142 -8.25 45.94 18.31
CA ARG A 142 -7.85 44.52 18.18
C ARG A 142 -8.98 43.57 18.54
N GLU A 143 -9.61 43.74 19.70
CA GLU A 143 -10.67 42.84 20.19
C GLU A 143 -11.91 42.79 19.27
N PRO A 144 -12.47 43.94 18.81
CA PRO A 144 -13.53 43.96 17.81
C PRO A 144 -13.14 43.27 16.49
N LEU A 145 -11.92 43.53 15.97
CA LEU A 145 -11.47 42.99 14.69
C LEU A 145 -11.20 41.49 14.74
N ALA A 146 -10.65 40.99 15.85
CA ALA A 146 -10.40 39.56 16.04
C ALA A 146 -11.68 38.72 15.87
N LYS A 147 -12.86 39.27 16.20
CA LYS A 147 -14.16 38.60 16.00
C LYS A 147 -14.56 38.45 14.53
N LEU A 148 -14.00 39.28 13.64
CA LEU A 148 -14.28 39.26 12.20
C LEU A 148 -13.32 38.35 11.43
N MET A 149 -12.16 38.03 12.01
CA MET A 149 -11.12 37.17 11.42
C MET A 149 -11.42 35.68 11.59
N ASN A 150 -12.46 35.19 10.89
CA ASN A 150 -12.83 33.78 10.86
C ASN A 150 -12.00 32.97 9.84
N ASP A 151 -12.23 31.66 9.72
CA ASP A 151 -11.48 30.81 8.77
C ASP A 151 -11.57 31.29 7.31
N GLN A 152 -12.70 31.90 6.90
CA GLN A 152 -12.86 32.43 5.55
C GLN A 152 -11.95 33.63 5.29
N TYR A 153 -11.79 34.50 6.29
CA TYR A 153 -10.86 35.64 6.22
C TYR A 153 -9.43 35.18 5.92
N PHE A 154 -8.92 34.21 6.69
CA PHE A 154 -7.60 33.63 6.45
C PHE A 154 -7.55 32.85 5.13
N GLY A 155 -8.59 32.07 4.81
CA GLY A 155 -8.66 31.24 3.62
C GLY A 155 -8.52 32.03 2.32
N ASN A 156 -9.00 33.29 2.28
CA ASN A 156 -8.88 34.17 1.12
C ASN A 156 -7.43 34.57 0.79
N SER A 157 -6.52 34.53 1.78
CA SER A 157 -5.10 34.82 1.61
C SER A 157 -4.27 33.61 1.18
N ILE A 158 -4.86 32.41 1.13
CA ILE A 158 -4.15 31.16 0.89
C ILE A 158 -4.57 30.55 -0.44
N ARG A 159 -3.59 30.26 -1.30
CA ARG A 159 -3.79 29.46 -2.52
C ARG A 159 -2.92 28.21 -2.44
N ILE A 160 -3.48 27.05 -2.79
CA ILE A 160 -2.77 25.77 -2.78
C ILE A 160 -3.08 25.01 -4.06
N ILE A 161 -2.05 24.45 -4.68
CA ILE A 161 -2.15 23.56 -5.83
C ILE A 161 -1.40 22.28 -5.46
N GLU A 162 -2.10 21.15 -5.47
CA GLU A 162 -1.50 19.82 -5.29
C GLU A 162 -0.93 19.31 -6.63
N LEU A 163 0.25 18.70 -6.55
CA LEU A 163 0.95 18.02 -7.62
C LEU A 163 1.45 16.65 -7.11
N ASP A 164 1.51 15.67 -8.00
CA ASP A 164 2.03 14.35 -7.65
C ASP A 164 3.53 14.40 -7.38
N LEU A 165 3.98 13.84 -6.25
CA LEU A 165 5.39 13.57 -6.01
C LEU A 165 5.76 12.26 -6.71
N LYS A 166 6.38 12.36 -7.89
CA LYS A 166 6.73 11.18 -8.70
C LYS A 166 8.05 10.53 -8.30
N GLY A 167 8.83 11.14 -7.42
CA GLY A 167 10.08 10.57 -6.89
C GLY A 167 9.95 9.99 -5.48
N SER A 168 11.02 9.36 -5.02
CA SER A 168 11.27 8.99 -3.62
C SER A 168 12.74 9.29 -3.28
N PHE A 169 13.11 9.20 -2.01
CA PHE A 169 14.50 9.36 -1.59
C PHE A 169 15.37 8.28 -2.23
N VAL A 170 16.36 8.73 -2.97
CA VAL A 170 17.37 7.87 -3.59
C VAL A 170 18.77 8.31 -3.16
N PRO A 171 19.69 7.37 -2.91
CA PRO A 171 21.08 7.72 -2.64
C PRO A 171 21.70 8.48 -3.82
N LYS A 172 22.46 9.54 -3.56
CA LYS A 172 23.19 10.33 -4.58
C LYS A 172 24.01 9.45 -5.53
N LYS A 173 24.64 8.39 -4.99
CA LYS A 173 25.45 7.43 -5.76
C LYS A 173 24.73 6.82 -6.96
N ILE A 174 23.38 6.72 -6.92
CA ILE A 174 22.55 6.11 -7.98
C ILE A 174 22.41 7.03 -9.20
N ILE A 175 22.44 8.35 -8.99
CA ILE A 175 22.22 9.35 -10.05
C ILE A 175 23.55 9.61 -10.76
N GLU A 176 23.55 9.56 -12.09
CA GLU A 176 24.75 9.72 -12.92
C GLU A 176 25.20 11.19 -13.02
N LYS A 177 24.25 12.10 -13.29
CA LYS A 177 24.52 13.51 -13.59
C LYS A 177 23.50 14.41 -12.92
N TYR A 178 24.01 15.39 -12.20
CA TYR A 178 23.22 16.44 -11.56
C TYR A 178 24.14 17.61 -11.19
N GLU A 179 23.54 18.78 -10.95
CA GLU A 179 24.23 19.95 -10.41
C GLU A 179 23.57 20.37 -9.09
N GLU A 180 24.38 20.63 -8.07
CA GLU A 180 23.93 21.07 -6.75
C GLU A 180 24.08 22.58 -6.61
N LEU A 181 23.01 23.25 -6.21
CA LEU A 181 22.97 24.65 -5.85
C LEU A 181 22.66 24.75 -4.35
N PRO A 182 23.46 25.47 -3.56
CA PRO A 182 23.23 25.56 -2.11
C PRO A 182 21.86 26.21 -1.83
N ILE A 183 21.15 25.66 -0.87
CA ILE A 183 19.92 26.26 -0.33
C ILE A 183 20.28 26.99 0.96
N ASP A 184 19.77 28.21 1.12
CA ASP A 184 19.82 28.93 2.39
C ASP A 184 19.11 28.09 3.47
N GLU A 185 19.77 27.86 4.62
CA GLU A 185 19.23 27.02 5.68
C GLU A 185 17.90 27.55 6.23
N GLU A 186 17.68 28.88 6.18
CA GLU A 186 16.41 29.50 6.58
C GLU A 186 15.28 29.30 5.54
N ALA A 187 15.63 28.93 4.31
CA ALA A 187 14.67 28.72 3.23
C ALA A 187 14.03 27.33 3.26
N ILE A 188 14.61 26.37 3.99
CA ILE A 188 14.12 24.99 4.03
C ILE A 188 13.89 24.52 5.46
N TRP A 189 12.73 23.92 5.70
CA TRP A 189 12.42 23.27 6.95
C TRP A 189 12.07 21.80 6.70
N LEU A 190 12.57 20.93 7.56
CA LEU A 190 12.36 19.49 7.49
C LEU A 190 11.91 18.98 8.85
N CYS A 191 10.83 18.22 8.86
CA CYS A 191 10.26 17.58 10.04
C CYS A 191 11.27 16.60 10.68
N ASP A 192 11.46 16.67 12.00
CA ASP A 192 12.46 15.86 12.72
C ASP A 192 12.15 14.36 12.68
N ASN A 193 10.86 14.01 12.71
CA ASN A 193 10.43 12.62 12.50
C ASN A 193 10.84 12.11 11.10
N TRP A 194 10.81 12.98 10.09
CA TRP A 194 11.23 12.59 8.75
C TRP A 194 12.75 12.44 8.66
N LYS A 195 13.52 13.37 9.25
CA LYS A 195 15.00 13.28 9.37
C LYS A 195 15.44 11.94 9.96
N THR A 196 14.81 11.55 11.07
CA THR A 196 15.10 10.29 11.75
C THR A 196 14.83 9.08 10.85
N LYS A 197 13.72 9.10 10.10
CA LYS A 197 13.34 8.01 9.19
C LYS A 197 14.36 7.79 8.06
N ILE A 198 14.97 8.85 7.54
CA ILE A 198 15.97 8.78 6.47
C ILE A 198 17.41 8.77 6.99
N GLY A 199 17.61 8.77 8.31
CA GLY A 199 18.93 8.71 8.93
C GLY A 199 19.79 9.94 8.67
N LEU A 200 19.18 11.12 8.56
CA LEU A 200 19.92 12.37 8.41
C LEU A 200 20.55 12.81 9.73
N GLU A 201 21.81 13.24 9.66
CA GLU A 201 22.48 13.90 10.79
C GLU A 201 21.97 15.34 10.96
N GLU A 202 21.97 15.86 12.19
CA GLU A 202 21.49 17.21 12.51
C GLU A 202 22.21 18.34 11.75
N THR A 203 23.44 18.10 11.28
CA THR A 203 24.27 19.09 10.56
C THR A 203 24.21 18.98 9.03
N SER A 204 23.23 18.23 8.50
CA SER A 204 23.14 17.97 7.07
C SER A 204 22.85 19.26 6.28
N GLN A 205 23.70 19.53 5.27
CA GLN A 205 23.47 20.61 4.32
C GLN A 205 22.38 20.23 3.30
N TYR A 206 21.61 21.24 2.89
CA TYR A 206 20.56 21.13 1.88
C TYR A 206 21.03 21.77 0.57
N SER A 207 20.70 21.14 -0.56
CA SER A 207 20.98 21.71 -1.87
C SER A 207 19.86 21.41 -2.85
N GLU A 208 19.58 22.35 -3.73
CA GLU A 208 18.72 22.13 -4.87
C GLU A 208 19.52 21.35 -5.90
N VAL A 209 18.92 20.28 -6.42
CA VAL A 209 19.53 19.42 -7.43
C VAL A 209 18.83 19.70 -8.74
N SER A 210 19.56 20.17 -9.74
CA SER A 210 19.04 20.26 -11.10
C SER A 210 19.44 19.02 -11.90
N PHE A 211 18.51 18.53 -12.74
CA PHE A 211 18.71 17.34 -13.55
C PHE A 211 18.88 17.75 -15.03
N PRO A 212 19.83 17.15 -15.77
CA PRO A 212 20.04 17.49 -17.17
C PRO A 212 18.79 17.28 -18.03
N ASN A 213 18.52 18.23 -18.94
CA ASN A 213 17.38 18.18 -19.88
C ASN A 213 16.00 18.07 -19.20
N SER A 214 15.89 18.53 -17.95
CA SER A 214 14.64 18.55 -17.21
C SER A 214 14.46 19.89 -16.50
N ASP A 215 13.26 20.45 -16.59
CA ASP A 215 12.85 21.58 -15.72
C ASP A 215 12.53 21.11 -14.29
N SER A 216 12.65 19.80 -14.03
CA SER A 216 12.49 19.23 -12.70
C SER A 216 13.72 19.46 -11.84
N PHE A 217 13.48 19.56 -10.54
CA PHE A 217 14.52 19.67 -9.53
C PHE A 217 14.33 18.60 -8.46
N GLY A 218 15.34 18.41 -7.64
CA GLY A 218 15.29 17.61 -6.43
C GLY A 218 15.84 18.40 -5.25
N ILE A 219 15.68 17.84 -4.06
CA ILE A 219 16.32 18.35 -2.85
C ILE A 219 17.32 17.30 -2.39
N ALA A 220 18.60 17.68 -2.38
CA ALA A 220 19.67 16.92 -1.76
C ALA A 220 19.69 17.21 -0.25
N MET A 221 19.83 16.13 0.52
CA MET A 221 19.89 16.11 1.98
C MET A 221 20.98 15.11 2.36
N GLY A 222 22.18 15.59 2.70
CA GLY A 222 23.33 14.72 2.91
C GLY A 222 23.62 13.83 1.69
N ASP A 223 23.61 12.50 1.87
CA ASP A 223 23.83 11.50 0.81
C ASP A 223 22.56 11.12 0.02
N TRP A 224 21.43 11.74 0.31
CA TRP A 224 20.14 11.44 -0.31
C TRP A 224 19.67 12.56 -1.23
N VAL A 225 18.88 12.21 -2.23
CA VAL A 225 18.16 13.15 -3.10
C VAL A 225 16.70 12.75 -3.14
N LEU A 226 15.81 13.73 -2.94
CA LEU A 226 14.39 13.60 -3.21
C LEU A 226 14.06 14.34 -4.53
N PRO A 227 14.01 13.65 -5.68
CA PRO A 227 13.58 14.26 -6.93
C PRO A 227 12.06 14.50 -6.92
N THR A 228 11.62 15.61 -7.51
CA THR A 228 10.19 15.90 -7.67
C THR A 228 9.54 15.09 -8.81
N GLU A 229 10.36 14.61 -9.75
CA GLU A 229 9.97 13.87 -10.95
C GLU A 229 10.72 12.53 -11.05
N TYR A 230 10.33 11.71 -12.02
CA TYR A 230 11.04 10.46 -12.32
C TYR A 230 12.44 10.72 -12.90
N VAL A 231 13.45 10.04 -12.37
CA VAL A 231 14.87 10.20 -12.78
C VAL A 231 15.44 8.98 -13.48
N ASP A 232 14.61 8.03 -13.94
CA ASP A 232 15.06 6.75 -14.55
C ASP A 232 16.10 6.95 -15.67
N HIS A 233 15.98 8.05 -16.41
CA HIS A 233 16.80 8.38 -17.58
C HIS A 233 18.25 8.80 -17.25
N ILE A 234 18.55 9.09 -15.97
CA ILE A 234 19.87 9.47 -15.47
C ILE A 234 20.35 8.56 -14.33
N VAL A 235 19.70 7.41 -14.14
CA VAL A 235 20.14 6.38 -13.18
C VAL A 235 21.29 5.60 -13.80
N LYS A 236 22.39 5.45 -13.06
CA LYS A 236 23.52 4.62 -13.51
C LYS A 236 23.06 3.17 -13.69
N SER A 237 23.51 2.53 -14.76
CA SER A 237 23.04 1.21 -15.17
C SER A 237 23.15 0.16 -14.05
N GLU A 238 24.25 0.15 -13.31
CA GLU A 238 24.55 -0.75 -12.21
C GLU A 238 23.62 -0.60 -10.99
N TYR A 239 22.96 0.55 -10.85
CA TYR A 239 22.01 0.83 -9.78
C TYR A 239 20.54 0.74 -10.23
N SER A 240 20.27 0.31 -11.47
CA SER A 240 18.91 0.27 -12.04
C SER A 240 17.94 -0.56 -11.19
N THR A 241 18.37 -1.71 -10.68
CA THR A 241 17.52 -2.54 -9.81
C THR A 241 17.31 -1.90 -8.43
N GLU A 242 18.34 -1.25 -7.87
CA GLU A 242 18.22 -0.56 -6.59
C GLU A 242 17.23 0.60 -6.70
N TYR A 243 17.32 1.40 -7.75
CA TYR A 243 16.37 2.46 -8.06
C TYR A 243 14.96 1.92 -8.26
N PHE A 244 14.78 0.92 -9.13
CA PHE A 244 13.46 0.35 -9.39
C PHE A 244 12.82 -0.22 -8.11
N TRP A 245 13.60 -0.85 -7.24
CA TRP A 245 13.11 -1.36 -5.96
C TRP A 245 12.59 -0.24 -5.05
N ILE A 246 13.33 0.87 -4.93
CA ILE A 246 12.90 2.06 -4.16
C ILE A 246 11.59 2.61 -4.73
N MET A 247 11.56 2.81 -6.05
CA MET A 247 10.38 3.33 -6.74
C MET A 247 9.18 2.39 -6.64
N LEU A 248 9.39 1.08 -6.72
CA LEU A 248 8.36 0.08 -6.53
C LEU A 248 7.75 0.19 -5.12
N ASN A 249 8.59 0.26 -4.09
CA ASN A 249 8.19 0.25 -2.70
C ASN A 249 7.43 1.51 -2.26
N ASP A 250 7.85 2.67 -2.78
CA ASP A 250 7.42 3.99 -2.29
C ASP A 250 6.49 4.74 -3.25
N VAL A 251 6.58 4.46 -4.56
CA VAL A 251 5.90 5.25 -5.60
C VAL A 251 4.92 4.41 -6.41
N TYR A 252 5.24 3.20 -6.84
CA TYR A 252 4.40 2.45 -7.78
C TYR A 252 3.39 1.53 -7.12
N ALA A 253 3.80 0.84 -6.05
CA ALA A 253 2.99 -0.21 -5.43
C ALA A 253 1.81 0.37 -4.64
N HIS A 254 0.61 -0.06 -4.99
CA HIS A 254 -0.55 0.11 -4.13
C HIS A 254 -0.70 -1.09 -3.21
N ARG A 255 -0.48 -0.90 -1.90
CA ARG A 255 -0.52 -2.01 -0.93
C ARG A 255 -1.93 -2.23 -0.41
N ASN A 256 -2.40 -3.46 -0.51
CA ASN A 256 -3.61 -3.90 0.17
C ASN A 256 -3.20 -4.48 1.52
N ASN A 257 -3.31 -3.71 2.61
CA ASN A 257 -3.10 -4.22 3.97
C ASN A 257 -4.26 -5.16 4.35
N ARG A 258 -4.28 -6.36 3.78
CA ARG A 258 -5.27 -7.39 4.06
C ARG A 258 -4.74 -8.29 5.16
N ILE A 259 -5.11 -7.99 6.41
CA ILE A 259 -4.91 -8.93 7.51
C ILE A 259 -6.05 -9.95 7.46
N SER A 260 -5.74 -11.24 7.36
CA SER A 260 -6.78 -12.27 7.39
C SER A 260 -7.55 -12.20 8.71
N LYS A 261 -8.89 -12.10 8.61
CA LYS A 261 -9.79 -12.09 9.77
C LYS A 261 -9.79 -13.41 10.56
N TYR A 262 -9.23 -14.47 9.97
CA TYR A 262 -9.21 -15.81 10.55
C TYR A 262 -7.85 -16.22 11.10
N ARG A 263 -6.78 -15.45 10.84
CA ARG A 263 -5.40 -15.77 11.24
C ARG A 263 -5.30 -16.10 12.73
N ASP A 264 -5.77 -15.20 13.59
CA ASP A 264 -5.69 -15.39 15.06
C ASP A 264 -6.51 -16.60 15.52
N LYS A 265 -7.73 -16.74 14.98
CA LYS A 265 -8.64 -17.86 15.30
C LYS A 265 -8.11 -19.21 14.84
N CYS A 266 -7.32 -19.23 13.77
CA CYS A 266 -6.76 -20.44 13.18
C CYS A 266 -5.29 -20.67 13.56
N SER A 267 -4.75 -19.91 14.51
CA SER A 267 -3.33 -19.98 14.91
C SER A 267 -2.85 -21.39 15.26
N ARG A 268 -3.64 -22.16 16.03
CA ARG A 268 -3.30 -23.56 16.36
C ARG A 268 -3.18 -24.44 15.12
N PHE A 269 -4.11 -24.30 14.17
CA PHE A 269 -4.10 -25.02 12.90
C PHE A 269 -2.93 -24.56 11.99
N ALA A 270 -2.66 -23.26 11.93
CA ALA A 270 -1.54 -22.70 11.18
C ALA A 270 -0.19 -23.19 11.71
N ASN A 271 -0.04 -23.27 13.03
CA ASN A 271 1.15 -23.79 13.68
C ASN A 271 1.31 -25.29 13.46
N ALA A 272 0.23 -26.07 13.57
CA ALA A 272 0.26 -27.50 13.26
C ALA A 272 0.73 -27.75 11.82
N LEU A 273 0.33 -26.92 10.86
CA LEU A 273 0.76 -27.06 9.46
C LEU A 273 2.26 -26.82 9.24
N ARG A 274 2.98 -26.24 10.22
CA ARG A 274 4.44 -26.14 10.18
C ARG A 274 5.13 -27.46 10.54
N GLU A 275 4.41 -28.40 11.17
CA GLU A 275 4.90 -29.71 11.53
C GLU A 275 4.86 -30.65 10.31
N THR A 276 5.96 -31.37 10.05
CA THR A 276 6.11 -32.27 8.90
C THR A 276 4.99 -33.31 8.83
N GLU A 277 4.56 -33.86 9.96
CA GLU A 277 3.53 -34.89 9.99
C GLU A 277 2.17 -34.36 9.51
N PHE A 278 1.72 -33.22 10.06
CA PHE A 278 0.44 -32.64 9.66
C PHE A 278 0.49 -32.08 8.24
N ALA A 279 1.57 -31.42 7.84
CA ALA A 279 1.75 -30.96 6.46
C ALA A 279 1.62 -32.11 5.45
N ASN A 280 2.25 -33.25 5.75
CA ASN A 280 2.16 -34.45 4.92
C ASN A 280 0.76 -35.07 4.90
N LEU A 281 0.04 -35.08 6.04
CA LEU A 281 -1.36 -35.50 6.07
C LEU A 281 -2.22 -34.64 5.15
N MET A 282 -1.99 -33.32 5.16
CA MET A 282 -2.77 -32.35 4.39
C MET A 282 -2.55 -32.46 2.88
N THR A 283 -1.43 -33.05 2.43
CA THR A 283 -1.24 -33.42 1.01
C THR A 283 -2.30 -34.40 0.49
N LYS A 284 -2.95 -35.14 1.39
CA LYS A 284 -3.98 -36.14 1.05
C LYS A 284 -5.39 -35.55 1.02
N LEU A 285 -5.55 -34.26 1.27
CA LEU A 285 -6.84 -33.60 1.21
C LEU A 285 -7.45 -33.73 -0.18
N ARG A 286 -8.67 -34.24 -0.21
CA ARG A 286 -9.49 -34.25 -1.42
C ARG A 286 -10.17 -32.90 -1.55
N TYR A 287 -9.90 -32.21 -2.67
CA TYR A 287 -10.41 -30.87 -2.99
C TYR A 287 -10.09 -29.81 -1.94
N ASN A 288 -8.99 -29.94 -1.21
CA ASN A 288 -8.64 -29.07 -0.07
C ASN A 288 -9.69 -29.05 1.06
N LEU A 289 -10.52 -30.11 1.15
CA LEU A 289 -11.68 -30.15 2.05
C LEU A 289 -11.67 -31.30 3.06
N TYR A 290 -11.37 -32.52 2.64
CA TYR A 290 -11.54 -33.69 3.51
C TYR A 290 -10.52 -34.80 3.30
N LEU A 291 -10.36 -35.64 4.32
CA LEU A 291 -9.49 -36.82 4.35
C LEU A 291 -10.30 -38.10 4.43
N SER A 292 -9.72 -39.21 3.96
CA SER A 292 -10.31 -40.53 4.15
C SER A 292 -10.25 -40.95 5.63
N LYS A 293 -11.12 -41.89 6.03
CA LYS A 293 -11.08 -42.46 7.39
C LYS A 293 -9.73 -43.10 7.70
N ASP A 294 -9.21 -43.92 6.78
CA ASP A 294 -7.93 -44.62 6.94
C ASP A 294 -6.73 -43.68 7.09
N ASP A 295 -6.79 -42.50 6.48
CA ASP A 295 -5.75 -41.48 6.63
C ASP A 295 -5.81 -40.85 8.02
N MET A 296 -7.00 -40.55 8.56
CA MET A 296 -7.15 -39.90 9.86
C MET A 296 -7.02 -40.82 11.07
N GLU A 297 -7.34 -42.10 10.94
CA GLU A 297 -7.19 -43.07 12.05
C GLU A 297 -5.73 -43.20 12.53
N LYS A 298 -4.77 -42.88 11.66
CA LYS A 298 -3.33 -42.90 11.98
C LYS A 298 -2.83 -41.62 12.66
N HIS A 299 -3.67 -40.58 12.74
CA HIS A 299 -3.30 -39.24 13.20
C HIS A 299 -4.40 -38.65 14.10
N GLU A 300 -4.66 -39.30 15.22
CA GLU A 300 -5.75 -38.92 16.12
C GLU A 300 -5.55 -37.52 16.73
N GLU A 301 -4.31 -37.11 16.93
CA GLU A 301 -3.91 -35.81 17.47
C GLU A 301 -4.44 -34.63 16.65
N PHE A 302 -4.67 -34.81 15.34
CA PHE A 302 -5.18 -33.75 14.47
C PHE A 302 -6.69 -33.77 14.28
N LYS A 303 -7.43 -34.73 14.88
CA LYS A 303 -8.90 -34.83 14.77
C LYS A 303 -9.61 -33.56 15.21
N GLU A 304 -9.01 -32.74 16.08
CA GLU A 304 -9.59 -31.47 16.52
C GLU A 304 -9.86 -30.47 15.38
N PHE A 305 -9.13 -30.57 14.26
CA PHE A 305 -9.30 -29.70 13.10
C PHE A 305 -10.39 -30.17 12.13
N PHE A 306 -10.88 -31.38 12.30
CA PHE A 306 -11.83 -32.03 11.41
C PHE A 306 -13.15 -32.36 12.11
N GLU A 307 -14.15 -32.67 11.30
CA GLU A 307 -15.44 -33.20 11.70
C GLU A 307 -15.65 -34.53 10.96
N GLU A 308 -16.02 -35.57 11.70
CA GLU A 308 -16.39 -36.85 11.12
C GLU A 308 -17.75 -36.72 10.44
N VAL A 309 -17.78 -36.94 9.13
CA VAL A 309 -18.97 -36.76 8.31
C VAL A 309 -19.10 -37.89 7.31
N TYR A 310 -20.32 -38.05 6.80
CA TYR A 310 -20.63 -38.98 5.73
C TYR A 310 -20.58 -38.25 4.38
N ASN A 311 -19.73 -38.72 3.47
CA ASN A 311 -19.60 -38.18 2.11
C ASN A 311 -20.49 -38.93 1.12
N ILE A 312 -21.24 -38.16 0.32
CA ILE A 312 -22.15 -38.67 -0.70
C ILE A 312 -21.55 -38.43 -2.08
N GLU A 313 -20.67 -39.34 -2.52
CA GLU A 313 -19.86 -39.16 -3.74
C GLU A 313 -20.68 -39.15 -5.04
N ARG A 314 -21.92 -39.67 -5.03
CA ARG A 314 -22.78 -39.81 -6.22
C ARG A 314 -22.98 -38.49 -6.98
N PHE A 315 -23.13 -37.39 -6.25
CA PHE A 315 -23.41 -36.07 -6.81
C PHE A 315 -22.19 -35.36 -7.40
N LYS A 316 -20.97 -35.88 -7.18
CA LYS A 316 -19.75 -35.28 -7.73
C LYS A 316 -19.83 -35.14 -9.26
N LYS A 317 -20.34 -36.17 -9.95
CA LYS A 317 -20.40 -36.19 -11.42
C LYS A 317 -21.56 -35.38 -12.01
N GLU A 318 -22.62 -35.12 -11.23
CA GLU A 318 -23.86 -34.52 -11.73
C GLU A 318 -23.93 -33.02 -11.48
N ILE A 319 -23.45 -32.58 -10.32
CA ILE A 319 -23.53 -31.17 -9.91
C ILE A 319 -22.16 -30.55 -9.66
N ASN A 320 -21.06 -31.30 -9.74
CA ASN A 320 -19.72 -30.80 -9.41
C ASN A 320 -19.60 -30.26 -7.96
N HIS A 321 -20.30 -30.89 -7.02
CA HIS A 321 -20.25 -30.57 -5.59
C HIS A 321 -19.90 -31.82 -4.77
N VAL A 322 -19.27 -31.61 -3.62
CA VAL A 322 -19.11 -32.63 -2.57
C VAL A 322 -20.17 -32.36 -1.51
N LEU A 323 -20.93 -33.39 -1.14
CA LEU A 323 -22.01 -33.28 -0.15
C LEU A 323 -21.65 -34.09 1.08
N PHE A 324 -21.71 -33.44 2.24
CA PHE A 324 -21.50 -34.06 3.54
C PHE A 324 -22.78 -34.05 4.36
N THR A 325 -22.90 -35.03 5.26
CA THR A 325 -23.93 -35.06 6.28
C THR A 325 -23.33 -35.46 7.62
N GLY A 326 -23.98 -35.14 8.72
CA GLY A 326 -23.52 -35.57 10.05
C GLY A 326 -23.43 -37.09 10.18
N SER A 327 -22.47 -37.58 10.97
CA SER A 327 -22.37 -38.99 11.33
C SER A 327 -23.47 -39.35 12.34
N HIS A 328 -24.44 -40.18 11.96
CA HIS A 328 -25.48 -40.64 12.88
C HIS A 328 -25.01 -41.88 13.64
N VAL A 329 -25.22 -41.90 14.97
CA VAL A 329 -25.13 -43.13 15.77
C VAL A 329 -26.41 -43.93 15.54
N ALA A 330 -26.27 -45.20 15.13
CA ALA A 330 -27.39 -46.08 14.78
C ALA A 330 -28.50 -46.14 15.84
N GLU A 331 -28.16 -45.93 17.12
CA GLU A 331 -29.10 -45.95 18.25
C GLU A 331 -30.03 -44.72 18.33
N GLN A 332 -29.71 -43.61 17.66
CA GLN A 332 -30.55 -42.39 17.68
C GLN A 332 -31.59 -42.36 16.55
N VAL A 333 -31.47 -43.24 15.55
CA VAL A 333 -32.31 -43.23 14.35
C VAL A 333 -33.42 -44.27 14.49
N GLY A 334 -34.33 -44.03 15.43
CA GLY A 334 -35.52 -44.87 15.61
C GLY A 334 -36.53 -44.83 14.46
N ASN A 335 -36.30 -44.00 13.42
CA ASN A 335 -37.14 -43.87 12.22
C ASN A 335 -36.31 -43.39 11.03
N LYS A 336 -36.68 -43.82 9.80
CA LYS A 336 -36.14 -43.32 8.53
C LYS A 336 -36.26 -41.79 8.49
N GLN A 337 -35.16 -41.07 8.72
CA GLN A 337 -35.13 -39.62 8.61
C GLN A 337 -34.51 -39.21 7.26
N THR A 338 -35.17 -38.26 6.60
CA THR A 338 -34.61 -37.58 5.43
C THR A 338 -33.38 -36.77 5.86
N MET A 339 -32.25 -37.01 5.23
CA MET A 339 -31.03 -36.24 5.45
C MET A 339 -30.97 -35.02 4.54
N PHE A 340 -31.34 -35.22 3.27
CA PHE A 340 -31.14 -34.23 2.22
C PHE A 340 -32.17 -34.43 1.10
N GLY A 341 -32.75 -33.33 0.63
CA GLY A 341 -33.67 -33.31 -0.49
C GLY A 341 -33.32 -32.17 -1.44
N LEU A 342 -33.14 -32.47 -2.73
CA LEU A 342 -32.81 -31.53 -3.78
C LEU A 342 -33.89 -31.54 -4.86
N TYR A 343 -34.49 -30.37 -5.09
CA TYR A 343 -35.50 -30.15 -6.12
C TYR A 343 -35.06 -29.05 -7.08
N LYS A 344 -35.40 -29.20 -8.37
CA LYS A 344 -35.44 -28.07 -9.30
C LYS A 344 -36.56 -27.12 -8.90
N THR A 345 -36.27 -25.82 -8.89
CA THR A 345 -37.27 -24.75 -8.65
C THR A 345 -38.13 -24.45 -9.87
N VAL A 346 -37.67 -24.81 -11.07
CA VAL A 346 -38.39 -24.66 -12.34
C VAL A 346 -38.75 -26.05 -12.87
N LYS A 347 -40.04 -26.24 -13.18
CA LYS A 347 -40.55 -27.50 -13.72
C LYS A 347 -40.05 -27.68 -15.16
N ASP A 348 -39.32 -28.76 -15.38
CA ASP A 348 -38.94 -29.22 -16.72
C ASP A 348 -40.04 -30.16 -17.21
N ASN A 349 -40.61 -29.94 -18.39
CA ASN A 349 -41.81 -30.66 -18.85
C ASN A 349 -41.59 -32.16 -19.13
N THR A 350 -40.38 -32.67 -18.89
CA THR A 350 -39.98 -34.06 -19.16
C THR A 350 -39.63 -34.87 -17.92
N GLU A 351 -39.46 -34.27 -16.73
CA GLU A 351 -39.05 -34.98 -15.51
C GLU A 351 -39.71 -34.39 -14.24
N PHE A 352 -39.89 -35.23 -13.22
CA PHE A 352 -40.29 -34.78 -11.88
C PHE A 352 -39.23 -33.83 -11.29
N ASN A 353 -39.63 -32.79 -10.54
CA ASN A 353 -38.68 -31.77 -10.04
C ASN A 353 -37.64 -32.33 -9.05
N LEU A 354 -37.86 -33.52 -8.48
CA LEU A 354 -36.91 -34.15 -7.57
C LEU A 354 -35.64 -34.56 -8.33
N ARG A 355 -34.49 -34.01 -7.91
CA ARG A 355 -33.18 -34.46 -8.33
C ARG A 355 -32.67 -35.57 -7.42
N ALA A 356 -32.82 -35.41 -6.11
CA ALA A 356 -32.31 -36.36 -5.14
C ALA A 356 -33.06 -36.29 -3.81
N TRP A 357 -33.40 -37.44 -3.25
CA TRP A 357 -33.94 -37.56 -1.89
C TRP A 357 -33.19 -38.66 -1.16
N ILE A 358 -32.54 -38.33 -0.04
CA ILE A 358 -31.62 -39.23 0.65
C ILE A 358 -32.15 -39.52 2.05
N ASN A 359 -32.34 -40.81 2.35
CA ASN A 359 -32.72 -41.31 3.66
C ASN A 359 -31.61 -42.19 4.25
N VAL A 360 -31.41 -42.11 5.56
CA VAL A 360 -30.56 -43.08 6.30
C VAL A 360 -31.31 -44.39 6.44
N GLU A 361 -30.67 -45.51 6.09
CA GLU A 361 -31.15 -46.86 6.41
C GLU A 361 -30.43 -47.41 7.65
N THR A 362 -31.01 -48.45 8.25
CA THR A 362 -30.55 -49.04 9.53
C THR A 362 -29.18 -49.74 9.45
N ASP A 363 -28.67 -49.99 8.25
CA ASP A 363 -27.43 -50.74 7.96
C ASP A 363 -26.25 -49.83 7.58
N ASN A 364 -26.26 -48.55 7.98
CA ASN A 364 -25.28 -47.52 7.56
C ASN A 364 -25.20 -47.34 6.02
N SER A 365 -26.24 -47.71 5.29
CA SER A 365 -26.41 -47.37 3.88
C SER A 365 -27.39 -46.21 3.70
N GLN A 366 -27.31 -45.53 2.55
CA GLN A 366 -28.28 -44.51 2.16
C GLN A 366 -29.20 -45.04 1.07
N LYS A 367 -30.48 -44.73 1.18
CA LYS A 367 -31.43 -44.90 0.09
C LYS A 367 -31.62 -43.57 -0.62
N LEU A 368 -31.19 -43.52 -1.88
CA LEU A 368 -31.36 -42.37 -2.76
C LEU A 368 -32.55 -42.61 -3.68
N THR A 369 -33.55 -41.72 -3.62
CA THR A 369 -34.68 -41.70 -4.54
C THR A 369 -34.50 -40.55 -5.53
N THR A 370 -34.60 -40.86 -6.82
CA THR A 370 -34.55 -39.90 -7.94
C THR A 370 -35.81 -40.02 -8.80
N SER A 371 -35.95 -39.16 -9.82
CA SER A 371 -36.98 -39.33 -10.86
C SER A 371 -36.90 -40.67 -11.60
N ASN A 372 -35.73 -41.32 -11.61
CA ASN A 372 -35.47 -42.57 -12.33
C ASN A 372 -35.63 -43.82 -11.45
N GLY A 373 -35.96 -43.67 -10.16
CA GLY A 373 -36.14 -44.77 -9.22
C GLY A 373 -35.29 -44.66 -7.97
N GLU A 374 -35.18 -45.77 -7.24
CA GLU A 374 -34.48 -45.86 -5.97
C GLU A 374 -33.17 -46.67 -6.13
N GLU A 375 -32.07 -46.13 -5.61
CA GLU A 375 -30.78 -46.82 -5.55
C GLU A 375 -30.24 -46.82 -4.11
N LYS A 376 -29.52 -47.89 -3.74
CA LYS A 376 -28.73 -47.91 -2.51
C LYS A 376 -27.35 -47.31 -2.80
N VAL A 377 -26.95 -46.33 -2.00
CA VAL A 377 -25.65 -45.67 -2.10
C VAL A 377 -24.84 -46.00 -0.85
N GLU A 378 -23.61 -46.42 -1.06
CA GLU A 378 -22.65 -46.65 0.02
C GLU A 378 -22.23 -45.31 0.63
N ILE A 379 -22.30 -45.22 1.95
CA ILE A 379 -21.84 -44.05 2.69
C ILE A 379 -20.38 -44.27 3.05
N LYS A 380 -19.52 -43.31 2.69
CA LYS A 380 -18.12 -43.29 3.15
C LYS A 380 -17.97 -42.32 4.29
N THR A 381 -17.53 -42.81 5.44
CA THR A 381 -17.04 -41.94 6.52
C THR A 381 -15.76 -41.25 6.07
N VAL A 382 -15.74 -39.93 6.23
CA VAL A 382 -14.58 -39.08 5.96
C VAL A 382 -14.44 -38.06 7.09
N TYR A 383 -13.30 -37.38 7.11
CA TYR A 383 -13.06 -36.28 8.05
C TYR A 383 -12.93 -34.98 7.26
N ALA A 384 -13.94 -34.12 7.35
CA ALA A 384 -13.95 -32.83 6.66
C ALA A 384 -13.32 -31.75 7.56
N LEU A 385 -12.50 -30.87 6.97
CA LEU A 385 -12.00 -29.70 7.68
C LEU A 385 -13.17 -28.87 8.18
N LYS A 386 -13.10 -28.44 9.44
CA LYS A 386 -14.13 -27.54 9.98
C LYS A 386 -14.19 -26.26 9.12
N PRO A 387 -15.37 -25.65 8.92
CA PRO A 387 -15.57 -24.62 7.89
C PRO A 387 -14.59 -23.44 7.94
N TYR A 388 -14.24 -22.96 9.14
CA TYR A 388 -13.34 -21.82 9.29
C TYR A 388 -11.88 -22.17 8.97
N TYR A 389 -11.42 -23.40 9.29
CA TYR A 389 -10.09 -23.87 8.88
C TYR A 389 -10.02 -24.07 7.37
N SER A 390 -11.06 -24.67 6.76
CA SER A 390 -11.12 -24.83 5.31
C SER A 390 -11.06 -23.48 4.58
N TYR A 391 -11.85 -22.49 5.04
CA TYR A 391 -11.81 -21.15 4.46
C TYR A 391 -10.42 -20.53 4.56
N TYR A 392 -9.83 -20.54 5.76
CA TYR A 392 -8.50 -19.96 5.99
C TYR A 392 -7.43 -20.67 5.16
N PHE A 393 -7.43 -22.01 5.15
CA PHE A 393 -6.49 -22.85 4.40
C PHE A 393 -6.50 -22.58 2.90
N CYS A 394 -7.69 -22.44 2.31
CA CYS A 394 -7.83 -22.21 0.88
C CYS A 394 -7.53 -20.77 0.47
N LYS A 395 -7.77 -19.81 1.37
CA LYS A 395 -7.80 -18.39 1.00
C LYS A 395 -6.56 -17.61 1.43
N ASP A 396 -6.14 -17.73 2.68
CA ASP A 396 -5.18 -16.80 3.28
C ASP A 396 -3.94 -17.52 3.86
N TYR A 397 -4.07 -18.79 4.27
CA TYR A 397 -3.03 -19.51 5.03
C TYR A 397 -1.66 -19.50 4.34
N PHE A 398 -1.61 -19.82 3.04
CA PHE A 398 -0.33 -20.01 2.38
C PHE A 398 0.43 -18.69 2.22
N GLU A 399 -0.25 -17.60 1.85
CA GLU A 399 0.33 -16.26 1.79
C GLU A 399 0.82 -15.78 3.17
N ASP A 400 0.00 -15.98 4.21
CA ASP A 400 0.33 -15.62 5.60
C ASP A 400 1.57 -16.38 6.08
N MET A 401 1.59 -17.71 5.87
CA MET A 401 2.72 -18.56 6.25
C MET A 401 3.98 -18.22 5.46
N PHE A 402 3.84 -17.93 4.16
CA PHE A 402 4.98 -17.57 3.31
C PHE A 402 5.59 -16.23 3.73
N GLU A 403 4.77 -15.25 4.13
CA GLU A 403 5.26 -13.99 4.70
C GLU A 403 6.04 -14.19 5.99
N ASP A 404 5.51 -15.02 6.91
CA ASP A 404 6.20 -15.35 8.16
C ASP A 404 7.56 -15.99 7.87
N MET A 405 7.61 -16.90 6.89
CA MET A 405 8.85 -17.57 6.47
C MET A 405 9.90 -16.59 5.95
N LEU A 406 9.53 -15.65 5.09
CA LEU A 406 10.44 -14.63 4.56
C LEU A 406 10.95 -13.71 5.68
N THR A 407 10.03 -13.28 6.55
CA THR A 407 10.33 -12.41 7.71
C THR A 407 11.30 -13.10 8.67
N GLU A 408 11.02 -14.35 9.07
CA GLU A 408 11.91 -15.15 9.92
C GLU A 408 13.28 -15.39 9.29
N SER A 409 13.37 -15.36 7.96
CA SER A 409 14.62 -15.55 7.23
C SER A 409 15.40 -14.24 7.02
N GLY A 410 14.85 -13.10 7.45
CA GLY A 410 15.44 -11.77 7.24
C GLY A 410 15.44 -11.33 5.77
N ILE A 411 14.55 -11.88 4.94
CA ILE A 411 14.46 -11.56 3.51
C ILE A 411 13.53 -10.35 3.35
N THR A 412 14.03 -9.28 2.74
CA THR A 412 13.20 -8.10 2.45
C THR A 412 12.28 -8.37 1.26
N SER A 413 10.98 -8.32 1.49
CA SER A 413 9.94 -8.52 0.48
C SER A 413 8.97 -7.33 0.44
N LEU A 414 8.32 -7.18 -0.72
CA LEU A 414 7.10 -6.40 -0.88
C LEU A 414 5.95 -7.36 -1.14
N SER A 415 4.86 -7.20 -0.40
CA SER A 415 3.79 -8.18 -0.29
C SER A 415 2.44 -7.61 -0.70
N ASN A 416 1.62 -8.44 -1.36
CA ASN A 416 0.21 -8.23 -1.70
C ASN A 416 -0.05 -6.82 -2.23
N PHE A 417 0.59 -6.52 -3.37
CA PHE A 417 0.54 -5.20 -3.96
C PHE A 417 0.08 -5.24 -5.41
N GLU A 418 -0.53 -4.14 -5.82
CA GLU A 418 -1.05 -3.96 -7.17
C GLU A 418 -0.24 -2.90 -7.92
N LEU A 419 -0.08 -3.11 -9.22
CA LEU A 419 0.51 -2.15 -10.13
C LEU A 419 -0.51 -1.67 -11.17
N TYR A 420 -0.45 -0.38 -11.46
CA TYR A 420 -1.39 0.30 -12.33
C TYR A 420 -0.67 0.97 -13.48
N LYS A 421 -1.32 1.00 -14.65
CA LYS A 421 -0.81 1.71 -15.84
C LYS A 421 -1.34 3.14 -15.97
N SER A 422 -2.35 3.49 -15.19
CA SER A 422 -2.97 4.82 -15.12
C SER A 422 -3.52 5.05 -13.72
N ASP A 423 -3.90 6.29 -13.41
CA ASP A 423 -4.46 6.62 -12.10
C ASP A 423 -5.86 6.05 -11.86
N ASP A 424 -6.57 5.65 -12.93
CA ASP A 424 -7.87 4.99 -12.85
C ASP A 424 -7.76 3.65 -12.07
N PRO A 425 -8.44 3.52 -10.92
CA PRO A 425 -8.45 2.30 -10.11
C PRO A 425 -9.03 1.08 -10.84
N LYS A 426 -9.81 1.26 -11.91
CA LYS A 426 -10.32 0.13 -12.71
C LYS A 426 -9.26 -0.48 -13.63
N ASN A 427 -8.13 0.19 -13.80
CA ASN A 427 -7.06 -0.21 -14.70
C ASN A 427 -5.88 -0.83 -13.92
N CYS A 428 -6.18 -1.69 -12.93
CA CYS A 428 -5.18 -2.57 -12.34
C CYS A 428 -4.56 -3.43 -13.44
N PHE A 429 -3.23 -3.45 -13.52
CA PHE A 429 -2.51 -4.22 -14.51
C PHE A 429 -2.19 -5.62 -14.01
N ILE A 430 -1.69 -5.72 -12.78
CA ILE A 430 -1.29 -6.99 -12.15
C ILE A 430 -1.35 -6.83 -10.63
N GLU A 431 -1.80 -7.88 -9.96
CA GLU A 431 -1.64 -8.10 -8.53
C GLU A 431 -0.48 -9.07 -8.34
N ILE A 432 0.43 -8.78 -7.41
CA ILE A 432 1.62 -9.58 -7.15
C ILE A 432 1.63 -9.98 -5.68
N ASP A 433 1.66 -11.29 -5.42
CA ASP A 433 1.72 -11.82 -4.07
C ASP A 433 2.99 -11.37 -3.37
N LYS A 434 4.18 -11.62 -3.96
CA LYS A 434 5.46 -11.14 -3.42
C LYS A 434 6.43 -10.70 -4.50
N MET A 435 7.22 -9.68 -4.17
CA MET A 435 8.45 -9.32 -4.88
C MET A 435 9.61 -9.29 -3.88
N VAL A 436 10.72 -9.95 -4.18
CA VAL A 436 11.91 -10.02 -3.32
C VAL A 436 13.10 -9.41 -4.03
N LYS A 437 13.88 -8.62 -3.31
CA LYS A 437 15.20 -8.17 -3.75
C LYS A 437 16.28 -9.09 -3.18
N LYS A 438 16.98 -9.80 -4.07
CA LYS A 438 18.09 -10.68 -3.71
C LYS A 438 19.33 -9.91 -3.26
N THR A 439 20.24 -10.58 -2.55
CA THR A 439 21.55 -9.99 -2.21
C THR A 439 22.41 -9.72 -3.44
N ASP A 440 22.25 -10.54 -4.49
CA ASP A 440 22.90 -10.36 -5.80
C ASP A 440 22.34 -9.18 -6.62
N GLY A 441 21.31 -8.48 -6.10
CA GLY A 441 20.71 -7.32 -6.75
C GLY A 441 19.68 -7.65 -7.84
N SER A 442 19.33 -8.93 -8.07
CA SER A 442 18.19 -9.30 -8.92
C SER A 442 16.86 -9.25 -8.16
N LEU A 443 15.75 -9.12 -8.88
CA LEU A 443 14.39 -9.16 -8.33
C LEU A 443 13.71 -10.48 -8.65
N VAL A 444 12.94 -10.98 -7.70
CA VAL A 444 12.18 -12.22 -7.84
C VAL A 444 10.71 -11.92 -7.64
N TYR A 445 9.94 -12.09 -8.71
CA TYR A 445 8.48 -12.15 -8.67
C TYR A 445 8.09 -13.54 -8.15
N ILE A 446 7.21 -13.60 -7.17
CA ILE A 446 6.74 -14.86 -6.59
C ILE A 446 5.23 -14.85 -6.58
N GLU A 447 4.65 -15.83 -7.25
CA GLU A 447 3.24 -16.20 -7.11
C GLU A 447 3.12 -17.36 -6.12
N THR A 448 2.11 -17.32 -5.27
CA THR A 448 1.80 -18.38 -4.30
C THR A 448 0.45 -19.01 -4.59
N LYS A 449 0.39 -20.34 -4.56
CA LYS A 449 -0.88 -21.09 -4.68
C LYS A 449 -0.91 -22.23 -3.68
N THR A 450 -2.03 -22.44 -2.99
CA THR A 450 -2.16 -23.61 -2.09
C THR A 450 -1.97 -24.92 -2.86
N THR A 451 -2.55 -25.04 -4.06
CA THR A 451 -2.44 -26.22 -4.93
C THR A 451 -2.02 -25.82 -6.35
N LEU A 452 -0.92 -26.40 -6.82
CA LEU A 452 -0.47 -26.30 -8.20
C LEU A 452 -1.34 -27.17 -9.09
N ASN A 453 -1.81 -26.60 -10.18
CA ASN A 453 -2.59 -27.29 -11.19
C ASN A 453 -2.27 -26.68 -12.56
N ARG A 454 -2.71 -27.34 -13.63
CA ARG A 454 -2.41 -26.89 -14.99
C ARG A 454 -2.84 -25.45 -15.25
N TYR A 455 -4.06 -25.10 -14.87
CA TYR A 455 -4.67 -23.80 -15.15
C TYR A 455 -3.91 -22.67 -14.46
N ASN A 456 -3.58 -22.83 -13.18
CA ASN A 456 -2.82 -21.81 -12.46
C ASN A 456 -1.42 -21.60 -13.06
N ILE A 457 -0.76 -22.66 -13.55
CA ILE A 457 0.54 -22.52 -14.24
C ILE A 457 0.36 -21.73 -15.54
N GLU A 458 -0.62 -22.09 -16.37
CA GLU A 458 -0.90 -21.41 -17.64
C GLU A 458 -1.26 -19.93 -17.43
N ASP A 459 -2.06 -19.62 -16.41
CA ASP A 459 -2.43 -18.26 -16.05
C ASP A 459 -1.22 -17.44 -15.59
N THR A 460 -0.41 -17.97 -14.67
CA THR A 460 0.82 -17.29 -14.20
C THR A 460 1.83 -17.09 -15.33
N LEU A 461 2.00 -18.07 -16.25
CA LEU A 461 2.87 -17.89 -17.43
C LEU A 461 2.42 -16.71 -18.29
N ASN A 462 1.11 -16.56 -18.51
CA ASN A 462 0.55 -15.45 -19.29
C ASN A 462 0.75 -14.09 -18.61
N GLU A 463 0.58 -14.03 -17.29
CA GLU A 463 0.77 -12.82 -16.49
C GLU A 463 2.24 -12.40 -16.46
N VAL A 464 3.12 -13.34 -16.13
CA VAL A 464 4.56 -13.11 -16.09
C VAL A 464 5.09 -12.68 -17.46
N ALA A 465 4.62 -13.28 -18.56
CA ALA A 465 5.03 -12.86 -19.90
C ALA A 465 4.67 -11.39 -20.19
N LYS A 466 3.44 -10.97 -19.82
CA LYS A 466 3.00 -9.57 -19.98
C LYS A 466 3.80 -8.61 -19.10
N PHE A 467 4.07 -8.99 -17.86
CA PHE A 467 4.87 -8.19 -16.92
C PHE A 467 6.32 -8.07 -17.38
N HIS A 468 6.95 -9.18 -17.78
CA HIS A 468 8.33 -9.20 -18.27
C HIS A 468 8.53 -8.33 -19.50
N GLN A 469 7.55 -8.29 -20.41
CA GLN A 469 7.58 -7.38 -21.57
C GLN A 469 7.73 -5.91 -21.16
N ILE A 470 7.04 -5.47 -20.08
CA ILE A 470 7.12 -4.10 -19.58
C ILE A 470 8.50 -3.85 -18.96
N MET A 471 9.00 -4.83 -18.20
CA MET A 471 10.33 -4.75 -17.58
C MET A 471 11.42 -4.59 -18.63
N ILE A 472 11.46 -5.41 -19.69
CA ILE A 472 12.43 -5.25 -20.78
C ILE A 472 12.29 -3.87 -21.45
N ASN A 473 11.07 -3.43 -21.72
CA ASN A 473 10.84 -2.20 -22.50
C ASN A 473 11.14 -0.91 -21.73
N SER A 474 10.94 -0.91 -20.41
CA SER A 474 10.97 0.31 -19.59
C SER A 474 12.10 0.30 -18.55
N TYR A 475 12.60 -0.89 -18.19
CA TYR A 475 13.61 -1.12 -17.17
C TYR A 475 14.62 -2.20 -17.63
N PRO A 476 15.29 -2.03 -18.79
CA PRO A 476 16.08 -3.08 -19.46
C PRO A 476 17.26 -3.62 -18.63
N ASN A 477 17.76 -2.84 -17.66
CA ASN A 477 18.86 -3.22 -16.80
C ASN A 477 18.40 -3.92 -15.49
N VAL A 478 17.10 -4.06 -15.27
CA VAL A 478 16.55 -4.74 -14.08
C VAL A 478 16.43 -6.24 -14.37
N GLN A 479 17.17 -7.03 -13.60
CA GLN A 479 17.16 -8.48 -13.74
C GLN A 479 16.00 -9.10 -12.97
N MET A 480 15.12 -9.81 -13.68
CA MET A 480 13.93 -10.45 -13.11
C MET A 480 14.06 -11.97 -13.12
N LYS A 481 13.58 -12.61 -12.05
CA LYS A 481 13.33 -14.05 -11.94
C LYS A 481 11.87 -14.28 -11.52
N TYR A 482 11.32 -15.43 -11.87
CA TYR A 482 9.90 -15.75 -11.67
C TYR A 482 9.75 -17.09 -10.96
N LEU A 483 9.09 -17.08 -9.81
CA LEU A 483 8.74 -18.27 -9.05
C LEU A 483 7.22 -18.45 -9.00
N LEU A 484 6.77 -19.69 -9.12
CA LEU A 484 5.43 -20.12 -8.72
C LEU A 484 5.60 -21.18 -7.65
N VAL A 485 5.23 -20.84 -6.42
CA VAL A 485 5.40 -21.72 -5.27
C VAL A 485 4.04 -22.26 -4.85
N SER A 486 4.00 -23.54 -4.49
CA SER A 486 2.83 -24.15 -3.88
C SER A 486 3.19 -25.14 -2.78
N LEU A 487 2.19 -25.43 -1.93
CA LEU A 487 2.32 -26.51 -0.95
C LEU A 487 2.04 -27.86 -1.59
N TYR A 488 1.01 -27.92 -2.44
CA TYR A 488 0.50 -29.16 -3.01
C TYR A 488 0.42 -29.08 -4.53
N TYR A 489 0.11 -30.20 -5.17
CA TYR A 489 -0.19 -30.29 -6.60
C TYR A 489 -1.34 -31.28 -6.84
N ASN A 490 -1.97 -31.21 -8.01
CA ASN A 490 -2.92 -32.23 -8.46
C ASN A 490 -2.48 -32.89 -9.77
N GLU A 491 -3.18 -33.97 -10.13
CA GLU A 491 -2.90 -34.81 -11.30
C GLU A 491 -2.87 -34.03 -12.64
N THR A 492 -3.57 -32.90 -12.75
CA THR A 492 -3.62 -32.15 -14.01
C THR A 492 -2.26 -31.57 -14.43
N VAL A 493 -1.31 -31.43 -13.50
CA VAL A 493 0.04 -30.96 -13.80
C VAL A 493 0.79 -32.00 -14.65
N GLU A 494 0.61 -33.30 -14.35
CA GLU A 494 1.25 -34.41 -15.06
C GLU A 494 0.81 -34.47 -16.52
N ASP A 495 -0.49 -34.28 -16.77
CA ASP A 495 -1.06 -34.26 -18.12
C ASP A 495 -0.65 -33.01 -18.93
N GLY A 496 -0.41 -31.89 -18.24
CA GLY A 496 -0.17 -30.59 -18.86
C GLY A 496 1.29 -30.30 -19.19
N PHE A 497 2.23 -30.79 -18.38
CA PHE A 497 3.62 -30.33 -18.41
C PHE A 497 4.63 -31.47 -18.29
N SER A 498 5.33 -31.78 -19.39
CA SER A 498 6.37 -32.81 -19.41
C SER A 498 7.54 -32.52 -18.46
N TYR A 499 7.79 -31.25 -18.12
CA TYR A 499 8.82 -30.85 -17.16
C TYR A 499 8.56 -31.34 -15.72
N PHE A 500 7.32 -31.73 -15.44
CA PHE A 500 6.93 -32.26 -14.13
C PHE A 500 7.24 -33.75 -13.98
N THR A 501 7.64 -34.46 -15.04
CA THR A 501 8.02 -35.88 -14.94
C THR A 501 9.48 -36.05 -15.35
N ASN A 502 10.26 -36.80 -14.56
CA ASN A 502 11.62 -37.15 -14.93
C ASN A 502 11.63 -38.29 -15.97
N ALA A 503 12.82 -38.62 -16.49
CA ALA A 503 12.98 -39.72 -17.47
C ALA A 503 12.53 -41.09 -16.95
N GLU A 504 12.42 -41.25 -15.63
CA GLU A 504 11.97 -42.48 -14.95
C GLU A 504 10.45 -42.48 -14.67
N GLY A 505 9.73 -41.43 -15.09
CA GLY A 505 8.29 -41.27 -14.87
C GLY A 505 7.89 -40.79 -13.47
N SER A 506 8.85 -40.38 -12.64
CA SER A 506 8.58 -39.84 -11.30
C SER A 506 8.32 -38.33 -11.33
N SER A 507 7.39 -37.86 -10.50
CA SER A 507 7.03 -36.45 -10.40
C SER A 507 8.19 -35.60 -9.85
N VAL A 508 8.59 -34.56 -10.59
CA VAL A 508 9.61 -33.58 -10.23
C VAL A 508 8.92 -32.35 -9.66
N LYS A 509 8.95 -32.21 -8.33
CA LYS A 509 8.31 -31.10 -7.59
C LYS A 509 9.10 -29.78 -7.64
N ASP A 510 10.15 -29.73 -8.45
CA ASP A 510 11.07 -28.60 -8.59
C ASP A 510 11.52 -28.51 -10.04
N PHE A 511 10.85 -27.68 -10.84
CA PHE A 511 11.02 -27.69 -12.29
C PHE A 511 10.87 -26.30 -12.90
N LYS A 512 11.39 -26.12 -14.11
CA LYS A 512 11.38 -24.85 -14.82
C LYS A 512 10.64 -24.98 -16.14
N ILE A 513 9.78 -24.01 -16.43
CA ILE A 513 9.04 -23.92 -17.68
C ILE A 513 9.52 -22.68 -18.44
N PRO A 514 10.08 -22.83 -19.64
CA PRO A 514 10.49 -21.69 -20.45
C PRO A 514 9.32 -20.80 -20.83
N ILE A 515 9.50 -19.48 -20.72
CA ILE A 515 8.51 -18.53 -21.22
C ILE A 515 8.75 -18.35 -22.72
N ALA A 516 7.92 -18.99 -23.54
CA ALA A 516 8.15 -19.20 -24.98
C ALA A 516 8.59 -17.99 -25.82
N ARG A 517 8.30 -16.75 -25.38
CA ARG A 517 8.68 -15.51 -26.07
C ARG A 517 10.06 -14.96 -25.69
N TYR A 518 10.69 -15.46 -24.64
CA TYR A 518 11.89 -14.89 -24.05
C TYR A 518 12.94 -15.97 -23.83
N ASN A 519 14.12 -15.79 -24.46
CA ASN A 519 15.23 -16.73 -24.30
C ASN A 519 15.84 -16.61 -22.91
N GLY A 520 16.03 -17.75 -22.24
CA GLY A 520 16.69 -17.82 -20.93
C GLY A 520 15.86 -17.29 -19.76
N ILE A 521 14.55 -17.08 -19.98
CA ILE A 521 13.61 -16.69 -18.93
C ILE A 521 12.63 -17.84 -18.71
N ASP A 522 12.59 -18.33 -17.48
CA ASP A 522 11.76 -19.44 -17.07
C ASP A 522 10.85 -19.04 -15.91
N LEU A 523 9.67 -19.68 -15.83
CA LEU A 523 8.91 -19.78 -14.60
C LEU A 523 9.40 -20.99 -13.82
N HIS A 524 9.94 -20.78 -12.63
CA HIS A 524 10.43 -21.84 -11.76
C HIS A 524 9.32 -22.26 -10.78
N CYS A 525 8.78 -23.44 -11.01
CA CYS A 525 7.69 -24.02 -10.23
C CYS A 525 8.24 -24.89 -9.10
N ILE A 526 7.77 -24.65 -7.87
CA ILE A 526 8.21 -25.36 -6.66
C ILE A 526 7.00 -25.84 -5.88
N VAL A 527 6.96 -27.14 -5.59
CA VAL A 527 5.96 -27.76 -4.72
C VAL A 527 6.63 -28.35 -3.49
N GLU A 528 6.42 -27.75 -2.33
CA GLU A 528 7.01 -28.23 -1.08
C GLU A 528 6.04 -27.99 0.10
N PRO A 529 5.37 -29.04 0.61
CA PRO A 529 4.43 -28.91 1.71
C PRO A 529 5.12 -28.69 3.06
N GLU A 530 6.36 -29.16 3.23
CA GLU A 530 7.03 -29.10 4.54
C GLU A 530 7.68 -27.72 4.76
N TYR A 531 7.22 -27.02 5.80
CA TYR A 531 7.67 -25.67 6.15
C TYR A 531 9.20 -25.54 6.21
N ALA A 532 9.89 -26.43 6.94
CA ALA A 532 11.33 -26.35 7.12
C ALA A 532 12.11 -26.55 5.81
N LYS A 533 11.63 -27.44 4.93
CA LYS A 533 12.24 -27.70 3.62
C LYS A 533 12.00 -26.52 2.68
N LEU A 534 10.78 -26.00 2.64
CA LEU A 534 10.44 -24.83 1.84
C LEU A 534 11.24 -23.61 2.28
N LYS A 535 11.35 -23.36 3.59
CA LYS A 535 12.18 -22.29 4.16
C LYS A 535 13.63 -22.39 3.72
N THR A 536 14.24 -23.55 3.91
CA THR A 536 15.64 -23.79 3.49
C THR A 536 15.83 -23.51 2.00
N LYS A 537 14.88 -23.94 1.17
CA LYS A 537 14.91 -23.73 -0.28
C LYS A 537 14.73 -22.26 -0.68
N MET A 538 13.80 -21.55 -0.04
CA MET A 538 13.60 -20.12 -0.27
C MET A 538 14.83 -19.33 0.14
N GLU A 539 15.47 -19.65 1.27
CA GLU A 539 16.72 -19.03 1.66
C GLU A 539 17.83 -19.23 0.61
N GLN A 540 17.96 -20.43 0.03
CA GLN A 540 18.94 -20.71 -1.03
C GLN A 540 18.65 -19.94 -2.33
N LEU A 541 17.38 -19.74 -2.67
CA LEU A 541 16.98 -19.10 -3.93
C LEU A 541 16.95 -17.58 -3.85
N LEU A 542 16.68 -17.02 -2.67
CA LEU A 542 16.34 -15.61 -2.48
C LEU A 542 17.40 -14.79 -1.74
N LYS A 543 18.22 -15.41 -0.88
CA LYS A 543 19.45 -14.77 -0.40
C LYS A 543 20.45 -14.78 -1.56
#